data_AF-A0A968FRU5-F1
#
_entry.id   AF-A0A968FRU5-F1
#
_cell.length_a   1.000
_cell.length_b   1.000
_cell.length_c   1.000
_cell.angle_alpha   90.00
_cell.angle_beta   90.00
_cell.angle_gamma   90.00
#
_symmetry.space_group_name_H-M   'P 1'
#
loop_
_entity.id
_entity.type
_entity.pdbx_description
1 polymer ?
#
loop_
_entity_poly.entity_id
_entity_poly.type
_entity_poly.pdbx_seq_one_letter_code
_entity_poly.pdbx_strand_id
1 'polypeptide(L)'
;MDATHFLFGGLVVLLGILFRIPFLNFPLDDDFAIYTYIARFRRRGLRWKKDLQVIGIPLWRMRLQDLWYRDPETGVRRIRHLQTVFHVTTSLVLYGAVWVWTGNAWAAFAAGALHAFYGTNPDLTAGSYNFEQFYIPFILLGFLFLVSEPSHWVLSGLCFGAAAILKYTTALYPVVLGGLAGIQIGGHAALPFALAVALPLGISHLVDRTLGYWDA
;
A
#
# COMPACT_ATOMS: atom_id res chain seq x y z
N MET A 1 20.77 17.38 9.35
CA MET A 1 19.61 17.67 8.47
C MET A 1 19.25 19.14 8.65
N ASP A 2 19.25 19.89 7.56
CA ASP A 2 18.88 21.31 7.55
C ASP A 2 17.35 21.50 7.69
N ALA A 3 16.92 22.66 8.23
CA ALA A 3 15.52 22.99 8.49
C ALA A 3 14.64 22.89 7.23
N THR A 4 15.25 23.11 6.06
CA THR A 4 14.67 22.95 4.73
C THR A 4 14.01 21.57 4.54
N HIS A 5 14.59 20.49 5.06
CA HIS A 5 14.03 19.14 4.88
C HIS A 5 12.75 18.92 5.66
N PHE A 6 12.69 19.43 6.88
CA PHE A 6 11.50 19.35 7.72
C PHE A 6 10.37 20.20 7.14
N LEU A 7 10.71 21.39 6.64
CA LEU A 7 9.76 22.26 5.96
C LEU A 7 9.19 21.58 4.71
N PHE A 8 10.04 21.10 3.81
CA PHE A 8 9.58 20.47 2.55
C PHE A 8 8.80 19.18 2.79
N GLY A 9 9.26 18.32 3.72
CA GLY A 9 8.49 17.14 4.13
C GLY A 9 7.11 17.52 4.68
N GLY A 10 7.04 18.54 5.55
CA GLY A 10 5.79 19.07 6.08
C GLY A 10 4.86 19.63 5.01
N LEU A 11 5.41 20.35 4.02
CA LEU A 11 4.65 20.84 2.87
C LEU A 11 4.10 19.72 2.00
N VAL A 12 4.87 18.64 1.76
CA VAL A 12 4.37 17.45 1.04
C VAL A 12 3.18 16.82 1.76
N VAL A 13 3.24 16.70 3.10
CA VAL A 13 2.10 16.22 3.90
C VAL A 13 0.89 17.13 3.74
N LEU A 14 1.09 18.44 3.91
CA LEU A 14 0.03 19.43 3.81
C LEU A 14 -0.64 19.38 2.43
N LEU A 15 0.14 19.39 1.36
CA LEU A 15 -0.36 19.29 -0.01
C LEU A 15 -1.17 18.00 -0.24
N GLY A 16 -0.63 16.85 0.20
CA GLY A 16 -1.30 15.56 0.05
C GLY A 16 -2.66 15.50 0.76
N ILE A 17 -2.79 16.16 1.92
CA ILE A 17 -4.08 16.29 2.63
C ILE A 17 -4.99 17.27 1.89
N LEU A 18 -4.53 18.47 1.58
CA LEU A 18 -5.35 19.53 0.96
C LEU A 18 -5.92 19.08 -0.38
N PHE A 19 -5.13 18.42 -1.22
CA PHE A 19 -5.62 17.91 -2.51
C PHE A 19 -6.61 16.75 -2.38
N ARG A 20 -6.65 16.05 -1.24
CA ARG A 20 -7.61 14.95 -0.99
C ARG A 20 -8.93 15.41 -0.39
N ILE A 21 -8.97 16.57 0.27
CA ILE A 21 -10.20 17.11 0.91
C ILE A 21 -11.40 17.14 -0.05
N PRO A 22 -11.28 17.63 -1.31
CA PRO A 22 -12.41 17.66 -2.24
C PRO A 22 -13.00 16.27 -2.54
N PHE A 23 -12.21 15.20 -2.39
CA PHE A 23 -12.59 13.84 -2.76
C PHE A 23 -13.13 13.01 -1.60
N LEU A 24 -13.24 13.57 -0.40
CA LEU A 24 -13.78 12.85 0.76
C LEU A 24 -15.23 12.38 0.58
N ASN A 25 -15.99 13.07 -0.27
CA ASN A 25 -17.37 12.73 -0.60
C ASN A 25 -17.53 12.22 -2.05
N PHE A 26 -16.42 11.97 -2.74
CA PHE A 26 -16.48 11.47 -4.12
C PHE A 26 -17.11 10.07 -4.14
N PRO A 27 -17.93 9.74 -5.17
CA PRO A 27 -18.50 8.40 -5.32
C PRO A 27 -17.44 7.29 -5.23
N LEU A 28 -17.88 6.11 -4.80
CA LEU A 28 -17.03 4.92 -4.83
C LEU A 28 -17.02 4.34 -6.25
N ASP A 29 -15.86 3.85 -6.67
CA ASP A 29 -15.76 3.00 -7.86
C ASP A 29 -16.22 1.58 -7.55
N ASP A 30 -16.24 0.73 -8.57
CA ASP A 30 -16.66 -0.68 -8.47
C ASP A 30 -15.81 -1.48 -7.49
N ASP A 31 -14.49 -1.31 -7.51
CA ASP A 31 -13.54 -1.95 -6.58
C ASP A 31 -13.92 -1.64 -5.13
N PHE A 32 -14.13 -0.36 -4.77
CA PHE A 32 -14.53 0.00 -3.41
C PHE A 32 -15.99 -0.24 -3.06
N ALA A 33 -16.87 -0.17 -4.06
CA ALA A 33 -18.27 -0.49 -3.89
C ALA A 33 -18.43 -1.92 -3.38
N ILE A 34 -17.70 -2.89 -3.94
CA ILE A 34 -17.73 -4.30 -3.49
C ILE A 34 -17.44 -4.41 -1.99
N TYR A 35 -16.37 -3.78 -1.51
CA TYR A 35 -16.01 -3.81 -0.08
C TYR A 35 -17.04 -3.11 0.81
N THR A 36 -17.61 -2.01 0.31
CA THR A 36 -18.58 -1.21 1.08
C THR A 36 -19.93 -1.91 1.20
N TYR A 37 -20.44 -2.48 0.11
CA TYR A 37 -21.73 -3.14 0.10
C TYR A 37 -21.71 -4.41 0.94
N ILE A 38 -20.61 -5.17 0.92
CA ILE A 38 -20.49 -6.35 1.78
C ILE A 38 -20.54 -5.96 3.26
N ALA A 39 -19.75 -4.96 3.66
CA ALA A 39 -19.76 -4.47 5.04
C ALA A 39 -21.17 -4.03 5.51
N ARG A 40 -21.93 -3.36 4.62
CA ARG A 40 -23.30 -2.90 4.89
C ARG A 40 -24.32 -4.03 4.96
N PHE A 41 -24.25 -4.99 4.05
CA PHE A 41 -25.21 -6.10 3.96
C PHE A 41 -24.84 -7.32 4.81
N ARG A 42 -23.70 -7.29 5.49
CA ARG A 42 -23.30 -8.34 6.44
C ARG A 42 -24.34 -8.61 7.51
N ARG A 43 -25.05 -7.58 8.00
CA ARG A 43 -26.16 -7.75 8.96
C ARG A 43 -27.37 -8.49 8.39
N ARG A 44 -27.51 -8.51 7.05
CA ARG A 44 -28.54 -9.27 6.32
C ARG A 44 -28.07 -10.67 5.92
N GLY A 45 -26.91 -11.11 6.43
CA GLY A 45 -26.39 -12.46 6.20
C GLY A 45 -25.45 -12.59 5.00
N LEU A 46 -25.08 -11.50 4.33
CA LEU A 46 -24.09 -11.54 3.24
C LEU A 46 -22.69 -11.89 3.81
N ARG A 47 -22.05 -12.91 3.23
CA ARG A 47 -20.77 -13.47 3.70
C ARG A 47 -19.73 -13.42 2.61
N TRP A 48 -18.54 -12.95 2.99
CA TRP A 48 -17.31 -13.12 2.22
C TRP A 48 -17.15 -14.57 1.74
N LYS A 49 -16.72 -14.74 0.48
CA LYS A 49 -16.41 -16.03 -0.17
C LYS A 49 -17.59 -16.96 -0.49
N LYS A 50 -18.67 -16.93 0.31
CA LYS A 50 -19.85 -17.79 0.07
C LYS A 50 -20.83 -17.17 -0.91
N ASP A 51 -21.07 -15.88 -0.75
CA ASP A 51 -22.16 -15.20 -1.47
C ASP A 51 -21.60 -14.24 -2.56
N LEU A 52 -20.28 -14.00 -2.59
CA LEU A 52 -19.59 -13.21 -3.62
C LEU A 52 -18.19 -13.79 -3.91
N GLN A 53 -17.88 -14.00 -5.19
CA GLN A 53 -16.53 -14.31 -5.65
C GLN A 53 -15.73 -13.01 -5.76
N VAL A 54 -14.59 -12.93 -5.08
CA VAL A 54 -13.73 -11.73 -5.06
C VAL A 54 -12.29 -12.12 -5.34
N ILE A 55 -11.61 -11.36 -6.19
CA ILE A 55 -10.23 -11.61 -6.64
C ILE A 55 -9.19 -11.20 -5.57
N GLY A 56 -9.63 -10.60 -4.45
CA GLY A 56 -8.74 -10.20 -3.35
C GLY A 56 -8.54 -11.33 -2.34
N ILE A 57 -7.31 -11.81 -2.24
CA ILE A 57 -6.81 -12.65 -1.15
C ILE A 57 -5.69 -11.85 -0.48
N PRO A 58 -5.49 -11.95 0.85
CA PRO A 58 -6.24 -12.74 1.81
C PRO A 58 -7.62 -12.15 2.16
N LEU A 59 -8.52 -12.96 2.70
CA LEU A 59 -9.87 -12.53 3.09
C LEU A 59 -9.91 -11.86 4.48
N TRP A 60 -8.99 -12.21 5.38
CA TRP A 60 -8.93 -11.60 6.71
C TRP A 60 -8.74 -10.08 6.64
N ARG A 61 -8.01 -9.57 5.65
CA ARG A 61 -7.82 -8.11 5.47
C ARG A 61 -9.12 -7.42 5.09
N MET A 62 -9.98 -8.09 4.32
CA MET A 62 -11.29 -7.53 3.94
C MET A 62 -12.19 -7.39 5.17
N ARG A 63 -12.10 -8.30 6.14
CA ARG A 63 -12.78 -8.14 7.43
C ARG A 63 -12.28 -6.93 8.22
N LEU A 64 -11.01 -6.57 8.10
CA LEU A 64 -10.51 -5.33 8.71
C LEU A 64 -11.09 -4.11 8.01
N GLN A 65 -11.19 -4.15 6.67
CA GLN A 65 -11.84 -3.10 5.89
C GLN A 65 -13.33 -2.97 6.23
N ASP A 66 -14.05 -4.08 6.51
CA ASP A 66 -15.43 -4.04 6.99
C ASP A 66 -15.58 -3.13 8.23
N LEU A 67 -14.60 -3.11 9.14
CA LEU A 67 -14.67 -2.27 10.34
C LEU A 67 -14.73 -0.77 10.01
N TRP A 68 -14.08 -0.37 8.91
CA TRP A 68 -14.08 0.99 8.41
C TRP A 68 -15.35 1.29 7.60
N TYR A 69 -15.86 0.31 6.85
CA TYR A 69 -17.02 0.48 5.95
C TYR A 69 -18.40 0.20 6.56
N ARG A 70 -18.49 -0.53 7.67
CA ARG A 70 -19.76 -1.00 8.27
C ARG A 70 -20.74 0.11 8.60
N ASP A 71 -20.25 1.34 8.74
CA ASP A 71 -21.05 2.51 9.04
C ASP A 71 -21.65 3.08 7.74
N PRO A 72 -22.98 3.07 7.56
CA PRO A 72 -23.60 3.47 6.30
C PRO A 72 -23.41 4.96 6.01
N GLU A 73 -23.29 5.80 7.03
CA GLU A 73 -23.22 7.26 6.90
C GLU A 73 -21.78 7.75 6.72
N THR A 74 -20.84 7.18 7.47
CA THR A 74 -19.46 7.67 7.57
C THR A 74 -18.42 6.73 6.98
N GLY A 75 -18.79 5.49 6.62
CA GLY A 75 -17.84 4.47 6.16
C GLY A 75 -17.04 4.88 4.92
N VAL A 76 -17.69 5.58 3.98
CA VAL A 76 -17.02 6.13 2.78
C VAL A 76 -15.96 7.16 3.16
N ARG A 77 -16.26 8.09 4.06
CA ARG A 77 -15.26 9.10 4.50
C ARG A 77 -14.11 8.44 5.24
N ARG A 78 -14.40 7.47 6.11
CA ARG A 78 -13.40 6.73 6.88
C ARG A 78 -12.37 6.05 6.00
N ILE A 79 -12.79 5.36 4.94
CA ILE A 79 -11.82 4.78 4.01
C ILE A 79 -11.06 5.85 3.23
N ARG A 80 -11.72 6.94 2.82
CA ARG A 80 -11.06 8.03 2.07
C ARG A 80 -9.96 8.68 2.92
N HIS A 81 -10.16 8.79 4.24
CA HIS A 81 -9.11 9.18 5.17
C HIS A 81 -7.97 8.17 5.22
N LEU A 82 -8.27 6.87 5.30
CA LEU A 82 -7.23 5.83 5.24
C LEU A 82 -6.44 5.91 3.93
N GLN A 83 -7.10 6.04 2.78
CA GLN A 83 -6.43 6.26 1.50
C GLN A 83 -5.56 7.52 1.49
N THR A 84 -6.04 8.60 2.10
CA THR A 84 -5.26 9.85 2.24
C THR A 84 -3.97 9.60 3.02
N VAL A 85 -4.02 8.81 4.10
CA VAL A 85 -2.81 8.41 4.84
C VAL A 85 -1.83 7.71 3.92
N PHE A 86 -2.27 6.68 3.18
CA PHE A 86 -1.41 5.93 2.27
C PHE A 86 -0.86 6.77 1.10
N HIS A 87 -1.68 7.69 0.57
CA HIS A 87 -1.28 8.64 -0.47
C HIS A 87 -0.19 9.60 0.03
N VAL A 88 -0.36 10.14 1.23
CA VAL A 88 0.64 11.00 1.88
C VAL A 88 1.91 10.20 2.16
N THR A 89 1.79 8.97 2.68
CA THR A 89 2.94 8.08 2.88
C THR A 89 3.69 7.85 1.57
N THR A 90 2.99 7.56 0.48
CA THR A 90 3.61 7.37 -0.85
C THR A 90 4.38 8.61 -1.30
N SER A 91 3.78 9.79 -1.13
CA SER A 91 4.39 11.07 -1.48
C SER A 91 5.65 11.35 -0.65
N LEU A 92 5.63 11.00 0.64
CA LEU A 92 6.80 11.09 1.53
C LEU A 92 7.90 10.09 1.16
N VAL A 93 7.53 8.87 0.76
CA VAL A 93 8.49 7.86 0.32
C VAL A 93 9.18 8.32 -0.96
N LEU A 94 8.46 8.93 -1.91
CA LEU A 94 9.06 9.52 -3.11
C LEU A 94 9.98 10.69 -2.78
N TYR A 95 9.54 11.59 -1.88
CA TYR A 95 10.40 12.65 -1.36
C TYR A 95 11.70 12.07 -0.78
N GLY A 96 11.59 11.09 0.11
CA GLY A 96 12.73 10.44 0.74
C GLY A 96 13.63 9.71 -0.25
N ALA A 97 13.06 9.01 -1.22
CA ALA A 97 13.82 8.25 -2.22
C ALA A 97 14.63 9.16 -3.15
N VAL A 98 14.00 10.22 -3.67
CA VAL A 98 14.71 11.21 -4.50
C VAL A 98 15.75 11.95 -3.66
N TRP A 99 15.46 12.28 -2.41
CA TRP A 99 16.45 12.85 -1.51
C TRP A 99 17.67 11.94 -1.33
N VAL A 100 17.46 10.67 -1.00
CA VAL A 100 18.54 9.68 -0.80
C VAL A 100 19.38 9.53 -2.06
N TRP A 101 18.75 9.51 -3.23
CA TRP A 101 19.47 9.33 -4.49
C TRP A 101 20.24 10.59 -4.90
N THR A 102 19.61 11.77 -4.86
CA THR A 102 20.17 12.97 -5.50
C THR A 102 20.83 13.94 -4.53
N GLY A 103 20.59 13.81 -3.22
CA GLY A 103 21.02 14.79 -2.22
C GLY A 103 20.48 16.20 -2.48
N ASN A 104 19.37 16.33 -3.24
CA ASN A 104 18.81 17.60 -3.65
C ASN A 104 17.41 17.81 -3.07
N ALA A 105 17.28 18.77 -2.14
CA ALA A 105 16.03 19.02 -1.42
C ALA A 105 14.90 19.50 -2.34
N TRP A 106 15.22 20.26 -3.38
CA TRP A 106 14.23 20.76 -4.36
C TRP A 106 13.72 19.66 -5.27
N ALA A 107 14.61 18.78 -5.74
CA ALA A 107 14.21 17.61 -6.53
C ALA A 107 13.32 16.68 -5.70
N ALA A 108 13.70 16.43 -4.44
CA ALA A 108 12.91 15.65 -3.50
C ALA A 108 11.52 16.27 -3.27
N PHE A 109 11.48 17.58 -2.99
CA PHE A 109 10.22 18.32 -2.83
C PHE A 109 9.35 18.22 -4.08
N ALA A 110 9.92 18.44 -5.27
CA ALA A 110 9.20 18.33 -6.52
C ALA A 110 8.60 16.93 -6.71
N ALA A 111 9.36 15.87 -6.46
CA ALA A 111 8.87 14.49 -6.58
C ALA A 111 7.69 14.21 -5.63
N GLY A 112 7.83 14.59 -4.35
CA GLY A 112 6.77 14.41 -3.36
C GLY A 112 5.53 15.24 -3.66
N ALA A 113 5.70 16.53 -3.98
CA ALA A 113 4.60 17.45 -4.26
C ALA A 113 3.87 17.12 -5.57
N LEU A 114 4.59 16.76 -6.63
CA LEU A 114 3.99 16.34 -7.90
C LEU A 114 3.19 15.05 -7.74
N HIS A 115 3.69 14.07 -7.00
CA HIS A 115 2.90 12.88 -6.68
C HIS A 115 1.69 13.23 -5.80
N ALA A 116 1.89 14.07 -4.78
CA ALA A 116 0.82 14.51 -3.89
C ALA A 116 -0.32 15.18 -4.66
N PHE A 117 -0.01 15.93 -5.72
CA PHE A 117 -1.00 16.51 -6.64
C PHE A 117 -1.54 15.48 -7.64
N TYR A 118 -0.69 14.87 -8.46
CA TYR A 118 -1.07 14.02 -9.58
C TYR A 118 -1.84 12.77 -9.14
N GLY A 119 -1.43 12.14 -8.04
CA GLY A 119 -2.12 10.97 -7.49
C GLY A 119 -3.47 11.29 -6.85
N THR A 120 -3.94 12.55 -6.91
CA THR A 120 -5.32 12.95 -6.56
C THR A 120 -6.20 13.22 -7.77
N ASN A 121 -5.69 13.03 -8.99
CA ASN A 121 -6.49 13.21 -10.20
C ASN A 121 -7.72 12.28 -10.13
N PRO A 122 -8.95 12.81 -10.25
CA PRO A 122 -10.18 12.01 -10.23
C PRO A 122 -10.19 10.89 -11.27
N ASP A 123 -9.58 11.04 -12.43
CA ASP A 123 -9.51 9.93 -13.41
C ASP A 123 -8.69 8.75 -12.88
N LEU A 124 -7.63 9.03 -12.11
CA LEU A 124 -6.83 8.00 -11.45
C LEU A 124 -7.49 7.51 -10.15
N THR A 125 -8.07 8.42 -9.36
CA THR A 125 -8.66 8.09 -8.05
C THR A 125 -10.12 7.62 -8.11
N ALA A 126 -10.80 7.74 -9.24
CA ALA A 126 -12.17 7.27 -9.44
C ALA A 126 -12.30 6.20 -10.54
N GLY A 127 -11.27 5.99 -11.35
CA GLY A 127 -11.36 5.08 -12.51
C GLY A 127 -10.83 3.66 -12.32
N SER A 128 -9.82 3.44 -11.46
CA SER A 128 -9.21 2.10 -11.30
C SER A 128 -8.08 2.02 -10.26
N TYR A 129 -7.60 3.14 -9.69
CA TYR A 129 -6.32 3.19 -8.95
C TYR A 129 -6.47 3.27 -7.43
N ASN A 130 -7.56 2.72 -6.92
CA ASN A 130 -8.09 3.07 -5.62
C ASN A 130 -7.59 2.10 -4.55
N PHE A 131 -7.47 0.81 -4.91
CA PHE A 131 -6.84 -0.21 -4.08
C PHE A 131 -5.29 -0.17 -4.17
N GLU A 132 -4.77 0.24 -5.32
CA GLU A 132 -3.36 0.41 -5.66
C GLU A 132 -2.61 1.25 -4.63
N GLN A 133 -3.26 2.32 -4.17
CA GLN A 133 -2.73 3.25 -3.18
C GLN A 133 -2.32 2.57 -1.87
N PHE A 134 -2.93 1.44 -1.50
CA PHE A 134 -2.58 0.76 -0.26
C PHE A 134 -1.23 0.03 -0.35
N TYR A 135 -0.85 -0.46 -1.54
CA TYR A 135 0.36 -1.28 -1.67
C TYR A 135 1.56 -0.55 -2.30
N ILE A 136 1.32 0.50 -3.09
CA ILE A 136 2.38 1.31 -3.69
C ILE A 136 3.41 1.81 -2.67
N PRO A 137 3.06 2.39 -1.50
CA PRO A 137 4.07 2.89 -0.58
C PRO A 137 4.99 1.77 -0.07
N PHE A 138 4.48 0.55 0.08
CA PHE A 138 5.32 -0.61 0.43
C PHE A 138 6.26 -1.01 -0.71
N ILE A 139 5.78 -1.01 -1.97
CA ILE A 139 6.65 -1.28 -3.13
C ILE A 139 7.79 -0.25 -3.19
N LEU A 140 7.46 1.03 -3.08
CA LEU A 140 8.45 2.11 -3.15
C LEU A 140 9.42 2.08 -1.96
N LEU A 141 8.95 1.79 -0.75
CA LEU A 141 9.83 1.56 0.40
C LEU A 141 10.73 0.35 0.18
N GLY A 142 10.19 -0.73 -0.39
CA GLY A 142 10.95 -1.91 -0.77
C GLY A 142 12.12 -1.55 -1.68
N PHE A 143 11.86 -0.76 -2.73
CA PHE A 143 12.90 -0.25 -3.62
C PHE A 143 13.88 0.68 -2.89
N LEU A 144 13.39 1.63 -2.11
CA LEU A 144 14.25 2.57 -1.37
C LEU A 144 15.22 1.84 -0.44
N PHE A 145 14.74 0.85 0.31
CA PHE A 145 15.59 0.02 1.16
C PHE A 145 16.59 -0.79 0.34
N LEU A 146 16.16 -1.33 -0.81
CA LEU A 146 17.02 -2.10 -1.70
C LEU A 146 18.22 -1.28 -2.22
N VAL A 147 18.01 -0.01 -2.54
CA VAL A 147 19.04 0.86 -3.15
C VAL A 147 19.81 1.73 -2.15
N SER A 148 19.30 1.88 -0.91
CA SER A 148 19.93 2.75 0.08
C SER A 148 21.16 2.11 0.72
N GLU A 149 21.04 0.90 1.29
CA GLU A 149 22.17 0.20 1.90
C GLU A 149 22.06 -1.32 1.79
N PRO A 150 23.18 -2.05 1.61
CA PRO A 150 23.20 -3.51 1.66
C PRO A 150 22.85 -4.13 3.02
N SER A 151 22.60 -3.35 4.06
CA SER A 151 22.09 -3.88 5.33
C SER A 151 20.56 -4.02 5.33
N HIS A 152 19.87 -3.34 4.41
CA HIS A 152 18.42 -3.16 4.43
C HIS A 152 17.63 -4.24 3.67
N TRP A 153 18.26 -5.32 3.20
CA TRP A 153 17.57 -6.40 2.46
C TRP A 153 16.37 -6.97 3.21
N VAL A 154 16.48 -7.12 4.53
CA VAL A 154 15.37 -7.63 5.37
C VAL A 154 14.20 -6.67 5.35
N LEU A 155 14.45 -5.36 5.51
CA LEU A 155 13.39 -4.34 5.46
C LEU A 155 12.76 -4.28 4.07
N SER A 156 13.57 -4.35 3.01
CA SER A 156 13.10 -4.42 1.63
C SER A 156 12.18 -5.62 1.41
N GLY A 157 12.59 -6.80 1.87
CA GLY A 157 11.81 -8.03 1.77
C GLY A 157 10.48 -7.95 2.53
N LEU A 158 10.49 -7.42 3.76
CA LEU A 158 9.26 -7.19 4.54
C LEU A 158 8.28 -6.25 3.82
N CYS A 159 8.79 -5.19 3.21
CA CYS A 159 7.99 -4.25 2.42
C CYS A 159 7.33 -4.94 1.21
N PHE A 160 8.08 -5.73 0.43
CA PHE A 160 7.51 -6.47 -0.69
C PHE A 160 6.51 -7.55 -0.25
N GLY A 161 6.78 -8.24 0.86
CA GLY A 161 5.84 -9.19 1.46
C GLY A 161 4.53 -8.50 1.89
N ALA A 162 4.61 -7.33 2.52
CA ALA A 162 3.44 -6.52 2.89
C ALA A 162 2.65 -6.04 1.66
N ALA A 163 3.34 -5.61 0.59
CA ALA A 163 2.68 -5.26 -0.67
C ALA A 163 1.92 -6.46 -1.26
N ALA A 164 2.54 -7.66 -1.23
CA ALA A 164 1.97 -8.87 -1.79
C ALA A 164 0.73 -9.37 -1.02
N ILE A 165 0.63 -9.09 0.29
CA ILE A 165 -0.62 -9.31 1.05
C ILE A 165 -1.76 -8.47 0.46
N LEU A 166 -1.49 -7.23 0.07
CA LEU A 166 -2.53 -6.35 -0.46
C LEU A 166 -2.88 -6.73 -1.90
N LYS A 167 -1.87 -6.99 -2.74
CA LYS A 167 -2.04 -7.39 -4.13
C LYS A 167 -1.04 -8.49 -4.50
N TYR A 168 -1.52 -9.72 -4.61
CA TYR A 168 -0.66 -10.89 -4.84
C TYR A 168 0.26 -10.77 -6.07
N THR A 169 -0.18 -10.07 -7.13
CA THR A 169 0.66 -9.86 -8.33
C THR A 169 1.94 -9.08 -8.03
N THR A 170 2.01 -8.33 -6.93
CA THR A 170 3.25 -7.65 -6.51
C THR A 170 4.28 -8.62 -5.93
N ALA A 171 3.96 -9.89 -5.71
CA ALA A 171 4.93 -10.93 -5.39
C ALA A 171 5.94 -11.17 -6.54
N LEU A 172 5.64 -10.71 -7.77
CA LEU A 172 6.58 -10.75 -8.88
C LEU A 172 7.83 -9.91 -8.61
N TYR A 173 7.70 -8.75 -7.93
CA TYR A 173 8.84 -7.88 -7.60
C TYR A 173 9.91 -8.62 -6.80
N PRO A 174 9.63 -9.23 -5.63
CA PRO A 174 10.65 -9.93 -4.88
C PRO A 174 11.17 -11.20 -5.59
N VAL A 175 10.40 -11.84 -6.47
CA VAL A 175 10.92 -12.96 -7.28
C VAL A 175 12.01 -12.48 -8.22
N VAL A 176 11.74 -11.42 -8.99
CA VAL A 176 12.72 -10.85 -9.94
C VAL A 176 13.92 -10.28 -9.18
N LEU A 177 13.68 -9.45 -8.17
CA LEU A 177 14.74 -8.76 -7.41
C LEU A 177 15.55 -9.73 -6.56
N GLY A 178 14.93 -10.75 -5.97
CA GLY A 178 15.63 -11.79 -5.20
C GLY A 178 16.54 -12.63 -6.08
N GLY A 179 16.11 -12.94 -7.31
CA GLY A 179 16.97 -13.59 -8.32
C GLY A 179 18.18 -12.73 -8.68
N LEU A 180 17.96 -11.44 -8.95
CA LEU A 180 19.05 -10.49 -9.23
C LEU A 180 20.01 -10.33 -8.05
N ALA A 181 19.49 -10.19 -6.82
CA ALA A 181 20.31 -10.10 -5.62
C ALA A 181 21.13 -11.37 -5.39
N GLY A 182 20.55 -12.56 -5.65
CA GLY A 182 21.26 -13.83 -5.59
C GLY A 182 22.43 -13.91 -6.57
N ILE A 183 22.25 -13.38 -7.79
CA ILE A 183 23.31 -13.35 -8.82
C ILE A 183 24.38 -12.29 -8.49
N GLN A 184 23.98 -11.09 -8.10
CA GLN A 184 24.90 -9.96 -7.95
C GLN A 184 25.62 -9.92 -6.60
N ILE A 185 24.98 -10.38 -5.54
CA ILE A 185 25.44 -10.21 -4.15
C ILE A 185 25.71 -11.58 -3.51
N GLY A 186 24.91 -12.59 -3.86
CA GLY A 186 25.07 -13.97 -3.38
C GLY A 186 24.04 -14.37 -2.31
N GLY A 187 24.12 -15.63 -1.89
CA GLY A 187 23.11 -16.26 -1.03
C GLY A 187 22.91 -15.62 0.34
N HIS A 188 23.93 -14.93 0.87
CA HIS A 188 23.86 -14.27 2.18
C HIS A 188 22.91 -13.06 2.21
N ALA A 189 22.64 -12.43 1.06
CA ALA A 189 21.64 -11.38 0.93
C ALA A 189 20.29 -11.94 0.44
N ALA A 190 20.34 -12.89 -0.51
CA ALA A 190 19.14 -13.45 -1.13
C ALA A 190 18.28 -14.26 -0.14
N LEU A 191 18.89 -15.04 0.76
CA LEU A 191 18.14 -15.86 1.72
C LEU A 191 17.39 -15.00 2.76
N PRO A 192 18.04 -14.05 3.47
CA PRO A 192 17.31 -13.16 4.40
C PRO A 192 16.22 -12.35 3.71
N PHE A 193 16.46 -11.86 2.49
CA PHE A 193 15.45 -11.17 1.69
C PHE A 193 14.24 -12.08 1.41
N ALA A 194 14.47 -13.29 0.91
CA ALA A 194 13.40 -14.24 0.60
C ALA A 194 12.60 -14.65 1.85
N LEU A 195 13.28 -14.88 2.98
CA LEU A 195 12.62 -15.17 4.26
C LEU A 195 11.79 -13.98 4.74
N ALA A 196 12.30 -12.76 4.59
CA ALA A 196 11.59 -11.54 4.95
C ALA A 196 10.33 -11.32 4.08
N VAL A 197 10.37 -11.68 2.79
CA VAL A 197 9.18 -11.67 1.91
C VAL A 197 8.18 -12.75 2.33
N ALA A 198 8.67 -13.95 2.63
CA ALA A 198 7.84 -15.10 2.98
C ALA A 198 7.13 -14.93 4.33
N LEU A 199 7.72 -14.21 5.28
CA LEU A 199 7.17 -14.07 6.63
C LEU A 199 5.78 -13.38 6.66
N PRO A 200 5.57 -12.18 6.08
CA PRO A 200 4.24 -11.57 6.01
C PRO A 200 3.23 -12.46 5.28
N LEU A 201 3.64 -13.10 4.18
CA LEU A 201 2.78 -13.99 3.41
C LEU A 201 2.38 -15.22 4.22
N GLY A 202 3.33 -15.86 4.89
CA GLY A 202 3.10 -17.02 5.76
C GLY A 202 2.15 -16.69 6.89
N ILE A 203 2.36 -15.56 7.59
CA ILE A 203 1.44 -15.08 8.63
C ILE A 203 0.04 -14.87 8.04
N SER A 204 -0.05 -14.18 6.90
CA SER A 204 -1.32 -13.92 6.23
C SER A 204 -2.07 -15.21 5.86
N HIS A 205 -1.36 -16.20 5.32
CA HIS A 205 -1.91 -17.52 4.99
C HIS A 205 -2.38 -18.27 6.24
N LEU A 206 -1.61 -18.21 7.34
CA LEU A 206 -2.00 -18.82 8.61
C LEU A 206 -3.28 -18.19 9.16
N VAL A 207 -3.40 -16.86 9.10
CA VAL A 207 -4.61 -16.15 9.54
C VAL A 207 -5.83 -16.53 8.69
N ASP A 208 -5.69 -16.57 7.36
CA ASP A 208 -6.80 -17.00 6.50
C ASP A 208 -7.20 -18.46 6.79
N ARG A 209 -6.21 -19.34 6.99
CA ARG A 209 -6.47 -20.74 7.35
C ARG A 209 -7.22 -20.86 8.68
N THR A 210 -6.80 -20.14 9.73
CA THR A 210 -7.46 -20.20 11.05
C THR A 210 -8.87 -19.62 11.02
N LEU A 211 -9.15 -18.66 10.13
CA LEU A 211 -10.49 -18.10 9.94
C LEU A 211 -11.40 -18.95 9.04
N GLY A 212 -10.92 -20.10 8.53
CA GLY A 212 -11.67 -20.99 7.66
C GLY A 212 -11.84 -20.45 6.24
N TYR A 213 -10.89 -19.61 5.79
CA TYR A 213 -10.88 -18.98 4.48
C TYR A 213 -9.99 -19.65 3.45
N TRP A 214 -9.27 -20.70 3.82
CA TRP A 214 -8.76 -21.63 2.83
C TRP A 214 -9.89 -22.54 2.37
N ASP A 215 -10.08 -22.65 1.05
CA ASP A 215 -10.88 -23.75 0.52
C ASP A 215 -10.09 -25.02 0.78
N ALA A 216 -10.73 -25.98 1.45
CA ALA A 216 -10.32 -27.36 1.36
C ALA A 216 -10.87 -27.95 0.06
#